data_AF-A0A1F3XVU1-F1
#
_entry.id   AF-A0A1F3XVU1-F1
#
_cell.length_a   1.000
_cell.length_b   1.000
_cell.length_c   1.000
_cell.angle_alpha   90.00
_cell.angle_beta   90.00
_cell.angle_gamma   90.00
#
_symmetry.space_group_name_H-M   'P 1'
#
loop_
_entity.id
_entity.type
_entity.pdbx_description
1 polymer ?
#
loop_
_entity_poly.entity_id
_entity_poly.type
_entity_poly.pdbx_seq_one_letter_code
_entity_poly.pdbx_strand_id
1 'polypeptide(L)'
;MIEHKLFPFVFLFPAVIACSTAADSVRDIKSYDHSFQTVRSLSPETAKESDILEVLGPPDLKADLKDQRHGWLYLDKLKQTTHASVIFCKKGGSLESINWFPQPDEDESSIANVKKLFPNLAFTEKELPWKNPHYNPDKYVLENTANGIRIVHNKKNVEVITFGGRPPPG
;
A
#
# COMPACT_ATOMS: atom_id res chain seq x y z
N MET A 1 -39.92 -56.51 51.74
CA MET A 1 -39.10 -55.29 51.53
C MET A 1 -37.68 -55.74 51.27
N ILE A 2 -37.20 -55.57 50.04
CA ILE A 2 -35.86 -56.01 49.60
C ILE A 2 -35.02 -54.75 49.44
N GLU A 3 -34.01 -54.58 50.29
CA GLU A 3 -33.03 -53.49 50.19
C GLU A 3 -31.93 -53.89 49.19
N HIS A 4 -31.87 -53.21 48.05
CA HIS A 4 -30.73 -53.29 47.13
C HIS A 4 -29.73 -52.19 47.47
N LYS A 5 -28.57 -52.59 48.03
CA LYS A 5 -27.41 -51.71 48.20
C LYS A 5 -26.58 -51.70 46.90
N LEU A 6 -26.51 -50.56 46.23
CA LEU A 6 -25.58 -50.30 45.13
C LEU A 6 -24.21 -49.86 45.69
N PHE A 7 -23.15 -50.55 45.27
CA PHE A 7 -21.74 -50.15 45.40
C PHE A 7 -21.18 -49.84 43.99
N PRO A 8 -20.03 -49.18 43.83
CA PRO A 8 -19.85 -47.99 43.00
C PRO A 8 -19.12 -48.30 41.69
N PHE A 9 -19.44 -47.57 40.63
CA PHE A 9 -18.63 -47.58 39.41
C PHE A 9 -17.77 -46.31 39.36
N VAL A 10 -16.53 -46.43 39.78
CA VAL A 10 -15.48 -45.41 39.57
C VAL A 10 -15.01 -45.56 38.12
N PHE A 11 -15.43 -44.64 37.26
CA PHE A 11 -14.90 -44.53 35.90
C PHE A 11 -13.57 -43.76 35.94
N LEU A 12 -12.46 -44.47 35.75
CA LEU A 12 -11.18 -43.86 35.35
C LEU A 12 -11.28 -43.45 33.88
N PHE A 13 -11.31 -42.15 33.60
CA PHE A 13 -11.05 -41.63 32.25
C PHE A 13 -9.54 -41.55 32.02
N PRO A 14 -8.97 -42.28 31.04
CA PRO A 14 -7.60 -42.03 30.61
C PRO A 14 -7.54 -40.64 29.95
N ALA A 15 -6.79 -39.73 30.56
CA ALA A 15 -6.41 -38.46 29.95
C ALA A 15 -5.50 -38.74 28.75
N VAL A 16 -6.07 -38.72 27.55
CA VAL A 16 -5.31 -38.70 26.31
C VAL A 16 -4.65 -37.33 26.24
N ILE A 17 -3.42 -37.23 26.74
CA ILE A 17 -2.54 -36.10 26.47
C ILE A 17 -2.14 -36.24 25.00
N ALA A 18 -2.95 -35.65 24.12
CA ALA A 18 -2.56 -35.42 22.74
C ALA A 18 -1.43 -34.39 22.78
N CYS A 19 -0.20 -34.90 22.69
CA CYS A 19 0.98 -34.09 22.45
C CYS A 19 0.84 -33.51 21.03
N SER A 20 0.26 -32.32 20.93
CA SER A 20 0.28 -31.52 19.71
C SER A 20 1.74 -31.17 19.46
N THR A 21 2.39 -31.93 18.58
CA THR A 21 3.64 -31.50 17.96
C THR A 21 3.30 -30.23 17.20
N ALA A 22 3.74 -29.09 17.74
CA ALA A 22 3.82 -27.84 17.02
C ALA A 22 4.72 -28.11 15.81
N ALA A 23 4.11 -28.43 14.68
CA ALA A 23 4.78 -28.39 13.41
C ALA A 23 5.21 -26.93 13.25
N ASP A 24 6.53 -26.69 13.29
CA ASP A 24 7.13 -25.44 12.87
C ASP A 24 6.63 -25.17 11.45
N SER A 25 5.58 -24.35 11.36
CA SER A 25 5.07 -23.87 10.09
C SER A 25 6.21 -23.06 9.48
N VAL A 26 6.88 -23.62 8.48
CA VAL A 26 7.69 -22.86 7.54
C VAL A 26 6.76 -21.77 7.02
N ARG A 27 6.93 -20.55 7.55
CA ARG A 27 6.13 -19.40 7.11
C ARG A 27 6.54 -19.18 5.66
N ASP A 28 5.68 -19.57 4.73
CA ASP A 28 5.81 -19.19 3.34
C ASP A 28 6.00 -17.67 3.30
N ILE A 29 7.20 -17.23 2.95
CA ILE A 29 7.48 -15.82 2.72
C ILE A 29 6.79 -15.50 1.40
N LYS A 30 5.52 -15.10 1.50
CA LYS A 30 4.76 -14.64 0.33
C LYS A 30 5.52 -13.43 -0.24
N SER A 31 6.10 -13.60 -1.43
CA SER A 31 6.70 -12.51 -2.17
C SER A 31 5.58 -11.67 -2.77
N TYR A 32 5.49 -10.41 -2.37
CA TYR A 32 4.55 -9.47 -2.96
C TYR A 32 5.18 -8.84 -4.20
N ASP A 33 4.39 -8.69 -5.26
CA ASP A 33 4.83 -7.94 -6.44
C ASP A 33 4.58 -6.46 -6.19
N HIS A 34 5.65 -5.70 -6.07
CA HIS A 34 5.56 -4.26 -5.90
C HIS A 34 5.56 -3.52 -7.24
N SER A 35 5.39 -4.17 -8.39
CA SER A 35 5.40 -3.46 -9.67
C SER A 35 4.35 -2.34 -9.77
N PHE A 36 4.67 -1.29 -10.53
CA PHE A 36 3.74 -0.18 -10.75
C PHE A 36 2.41 -0.64 -11.39
N GLN A 37 2.43 -1.67 -12.24
CA GLN A 37 1.20 -2.23 -12.84
C GLN A 37 0.25 -2.78 -11.77
N THR A 38 0.83 -3.47 -10.80
CA THR A 38 0.11 -4.04 -9.67
C THR A 38 -0.47 -2.93 -8.79
N VAL A 39 0.31 -1.88 -8.51
CA VAL A 39 -0.19 -0.67 -7.82
C VAL A 39 -1.31 0.03 -8.58
N ARG A 40 -1.19 0.16 -9.90
CA ARG A 40 -2.17 0.83 -10.76
C ARG A 40 -3.52 0.11 -10.81
N SER A 41 -3.55 -1.19 -10.54
CA SER A 41 -4.81 -1.95 -10.47
C SER A 41 -5.72 -1.51 -9.31
N LEU A 42 -5.13 -0.89 -8.28
CA LEU A 42 -5.83 -0.38 -7.11
C LEU A 42 -6.55 0.92 -7.47
N SER A 43 -7.87 0.91 -7.37
CA SER A 43 -8.71 2.06 -7.67
C SER A 43 -8.87 2.93 -6.42
N PRO A 44 -8.44 4.21 -6.45
CA PRO A 44 -8.80 5.16 -5.40
C PRO A 44 -10.32 5.27 -5.22
N GLU A 45 -10.77 5.70 -4.04
CA GLU A 45 -12.16 5.77 -3.54
C GLU A 45 -12.84 4.43 -3.24
N THR A 46 -12.49 3.36 -3.96
CA THR A 46 -13.18 2.06 -3.81
C THR A 46 -12.33 1.01 -3.10
N ALA A 47 -11.01 1.02 -3.31
CA ALA A 47 -10.10 0.10 -2.64
C ALA A 47 -10.07 0.37 -1.13
N LYS A 48 -9.95 -0.72 -0.35
CA LYS A 48 -9.85 -0.71 1.12
C LYS A 48 -8.50 -1.23 1.56
N GLU A 49 -8.20 -1.07 2.84
CA GLU A 49 -7.00 -1.62 3.48
C GLU A 49 -6.76 -3.11 3.15
N SER A 50 -7.81 -3.93 3.08
CA SER A 50 -7.70 -5.35 2.73
C SER A 50 -7.11 -5.58 1.34
N ASP A 51 -7.53 -4.77 0.37
CA ASP A 51 -7.13 -4.90 -1.03
C ASP A 51 -5.66 -4.49 -1.17
N ILE A 52 -5.24 -3.47 -0.42
CA ILE A 52 -3.85 -3.03 -0.36
C ILE A 52 -2.96 -4.11 0.28
N LEU A 53 -3.43 -4.76 1.36
CA LEU A 53 -2.70 -5.84 2.01
C LEU A 53 -2.59 -7.09 1.12
N GLU A 54 -3.60 -7.39 0.32
CA GLU A 54 -3.56 -8.51 -0.62
C GLU A 54 -2.52 -8.29 -1.71
N VAL A 55 -2.43 -7.06 -2.20
CA VAL A 55 -1.60 -6.66 -3.33
C VAL A 55 -0.15 -6.36 -2.92
N LEU A 56 0.04 -5.45 -1.96
CA LEU A 56 1.36 -4.95 -1.54
C LEU A 56 1.87 -5.60 -0.26
N GLY A 57 1.05 -6.42 0.41
CA GLY A 57 1.39 -6.97 1.71
C GLY A 57 1.31 -5.95 2.84
N PRO A 58 1.76 -6.34 4.05
CA PRO A 58 1.79 -5.46 5.20
C PRO A 58 2.77 -4.29 4.98
N PRO A 59 2.41 -3.06 5.34
CA PRO A 59 3.31 -1.92 5.22
C PRO A 59 4.45 -2.00 6.25
N ASP A 60 5.59 -1.38 5.94
CA ASP A 60 6.70 -1.28 6.87
C ASP A 60 6.42 -0.27 7.99
N LEU A 61 5.74 0.83 7.66
CA LEU A 61 5.36 1.86 8.62
C LEU A 61 3.90 2.29 8.42
N LYS A 62 3.25 2.61 9.54
CA LYS A 62 1.93 3.27 9.57
C LYS A 62 2.06 4.59 10.31
N ALA A 63 1.43 5.63 9.80
CA ALA A 63 1.44 6.96 10.39
C ALA A 63 0.03 7.54 10.41
N ASP A 64 -0.36 8.14 11.52
CA ASP A 64 -1.55 8.96 11.58
C ASP A 64 -1.27 10.33 10.97
N LEU A 65 -2.11 10.74 10.02
CA LEU A 65 -2.01 12.03 9.37
C LEU A 65 -3.05 12.99 9.97
N LYS A 66 -2.85 14.29 9.72
CA LYS A 66 -3.86 15.30 10.05
C LYS A 66 -5.15 15.05 9.24
N ASP A 67 -6.25 15.60 9.72
CA ASP A 67 -7.55 15.61 9.02
C ASP A 67 -8.21 14.22 8.88
N GLN A 68 -8.15 13.39 9.91
CA GLN A 68 -8.80 12.06 9.92
C GLN A 68 -8.28 11.15 8.78
N ARG A 69 -6.99 11.19 8.51
CA ARG A 69 -6.33 10.32 7.53
C ARG A 69 -5.25 9.49 8.21
N HIS A 70 -4.88 8.40 7.58
CA HIS A 70 -3.70 7.65 7.98
C HIS A 70 -2.96 7.16 6.75
N GLY A 71 -1.64 7.08 6.86
CA GLY A 71 -0.74 6.75 5.77
C GLY A 71 0.04 5.48 6.07
N TRP A 72 0.25 4.68 5.04
CA TRP A 72 1.12 3.51 5.06
C TRP A 72 2.33 3.76 4.16
N LEU A 73 3.51 3.32 4.59
CA LEU A 73 4.74 3.42 3.82
C LEU A 73 5.30 2.03 3.56
N TYR A 74 5.68 1.82 2.30
CA TYR A 74 6.39 0.65 1.82
C TYR A 74 7.81 1.09 1.44
N LEU A 75 8.80 0.48 2.08
CA LEU A 75 10.19 0.90 1.97
C LEU A 75 10.98 -0.11 1.14
N ASP A 76 11.87 0.39 0.29
CA ASP A 76 12.98 -0.42 -0.20
C ASP A 76 14.00 -0.54 0.94
N LYS A 77 14.07 -1.74 1.54
CA LYS A 77 14.94 -2.01 2.70
C LYS A 77 16.43 -1.96 2.36
N LEU A 78 16.80 -2.18 1.10
CA LEU A 78 18.20 -2.13 0.66
C LEU A 78 18.64 -0.68 0.46
N LYS A 79 17.78 0.13 -0.15
CA LYS A 79 18.08 1.55 -0.48
C LYS A 79 17.67 2.52 0.63
N GLN A 80 16.90 2.07 1.62
CA GLN A 80 16.31 2.90 2.69
C GLN A 80 15.47 4.06 2.15
N THR A 81 14.82 3.84 1.01
CA THR A 81 13.96 4.81 0.33
C THR A 81 12.49 4.38 0.44
N THR A 82 11.57 5.32 0.35
CA THR A 82 10.16 5.00 0.16
C THR A 82 9.94 4.53 -1.27
N HIS A 83 9.29 3.39 -1.43
CA HIS A 83 8.93 2.82 -2.72
C HIS A 83 7.47 3.13 -3.07
N ALA A 84 6.57 2.99 -2.10
CA ALA A 84 5.19 3.42 -2.21
C ALA A 84 4.70 4.07 -0.91
N SER A 85 3.79 5.03 -1.03
CA SER A 85 2.99 5.51 0.07
C SER A 85 1.50 5.43 -0.27
N VAL A 86 0.70 5.05 0.71
CA VAL A 86 -0.74 4.85 0.55
C VAL A 86 -1.44 5.69 1.60
N ILE A 87 -2.43 6.47 1.22
CA ILE A 87 -3.19 7.34 2.13
C ILE A 87 -4.65 6.89 2.13
N PHE A 88 -5.20 6.70 3.32
CA PHE A 88 -6.59 6.32 3.52
C PHE A 88 -7.35 7.39 4.30
N CYS A 89 -8.64 7.49 3.99
CA CYS A 89 -9.58 8.23 4.82
C CYS A 89 -9.94 7.37 6.05
N LYS A 90 -9.71 7.87 7.27
CA LYS A 90 -10.19 7.17 8.49
C LYS A 90 -11.71 7.06 8.50
N LYS A 91 -12.39 8.07 7.95
CA LYS A 91 -13.85 8.06 7.81
C LYS A 91 -14.25 7.26 6.57
N GLY A 92 -14.40 5.95 6.75
CA GLY A 92 -14.84 5.03 5.70
C GLY A 92 -13.79 4.00 5.27
N GLY A 93 -12.52 4.20 5.64
CA GLY A 93 -11.44 3.24 5.38
C GLY A 93 -11.10 3.09 3.90
N SER A 94 -11.54 4.02 3.05
CA SER A 94 -11.29 4.00 1.63
C SER A 94 -9.92 4.60 1.30
N LEU A 95 -9.32 4.06 0.25
CA LEU A 95 -8.10 4.57 -0.35
C LEU A 95 -8.34 5.97 -0.92
N GLU A 96 -7.57 6.97 -0.49
CA GLU A 96 -7.59 8.31 -1.07
C GLU A 96 -6.55 8.46 -2.17
N SER A 97 -5.32 8.02 -1.92
CA SER A 97 -4.25 8.11 -2.90
C SER A 97 -3.17 7.06 -2.72
N ILE A 98 -2.51 6.73 -3.82
CA ILE A 98 -1.25 5.97 -3.82
C ILE A 98 -0.20 6.80 -4.53
N ASN A 99 0.95 6.97 -3.89
CA ASN A 99 2.12 7.60 -4.49
C ASN A 99 3.16 6.50 -4.71
N TRP A 100 3.56 6.35 -5.97
CA TRP A 100 4.59 5.44 -6.40
C TRP A 100 5.89 6.21 -6.65
N PHE A 101 6.99 5.71 -6.10
CA PHE A 101 8.32 6.30 -6.21
C PHE A 101 9.26 5.32 -6.92
N PRO A 102 9.29 5.36 -8.27
CA PRO A 102 10.17 4.49 -9.05
C PRO A 102 11.63 4.59 -8.63
N GLN A 103 12.29 3.45 -8.46
CA GLN A 103 13.72 3.38 -8.24
C GLN A 103 14.49 3.58 -9.56
N PRO A 104 15.76 4.03 -9.53
CA PRO A 104 16.52 4.37 -10.75
C PRO A 104 16.69 3.22 -11.77
N ASP A 105 16.56 1.98 -11.31
CA ASP A 105 16.64 0.74 -12.06
C ASP A 105 15.28 0.28 -12.65
N GLU A 106 14.19 0.97 -12.33
CA GLU A 106 12.85 0.69 -12.86
C GLU A 106 12.53 1.55 -14.09
N ASP A 107 11.75 1.00 -15.01
CA ASP A 107 11.38 1.70 -16.25
C ASP A 107 10.64 3.01 -15.98
N GLU A 108 9.82 3.03 -14.93
CA GLU A 108 9.03 4.18 -14.49
C GLU A 108 9.87 5.33 -13.92
N SER A 109 11.18 5.14 -13.70
CA SER A 109 12.10 6.23 -13.34
C SER A 109 12.27 7.26 -14.46
N SER A 110 11.92 6.88 -15.70
CA SER A 110 11.91 7.77 -16.86
C SER A 110 10.51 8.28 -17.15
N ILE A 111 10.35 9.60 -17.20
CA ILE A 111 9.07 10.21 -17.53
C ILE A 111 8.56 9.81 -18.93
N ALA A 112 9.48 9.58 -19.87
CA ALA A 112 9.12 9.14 -21.21
C ALA A 112 8.47 7.75 -21.17
N ASN A 113 8.90 6.87 -20.26
CA ASN A 113 8.31 5.56 -20.07
C ASN A 113 6.98 5.64 -19.31
N VAL A 114 6.90 6.45 -18.25
CA VAL A 114 5.62 6.65 -17.53
C VAL A 114 4.53 7.19 -18.46
N LYS A 115 4.84 8.15 -19.35
CA LYS A 115 3.88 8.65 -20.35
C LYS A 115 3.36 7.53 -21.27
N LYS A 116 4.19 6.55 -21.62
CA LYS A 116 3.77 5.40 -22.45
C LYS A 116 2.80 4.48 -21.74
N LEU A 117 2.75 4.48 -20.41
CA LEU A 117 1.75 3.73 -19.64
C LEU A 117 0.36 4.32 -19.77
N PHE A 118 0.25 5.57 -20.23
CA PHE A 118 -0.99 6.34 -20.36
C PHE A 118 -1.14 6.93 -21.77
N PRO A 119 -1.08 6.11 -22.84
CA PRO A 119 -0.93 6.60 -24.21
C PRO A 119 -2.15 7.41 -24.70
N ASN A 120 -3.32 7.19 -24.10
CA ASN A 120 -4.58 7.84 -24.47
C ASN A 120 -5.00 8.97 -23.52
N LEU A 121 -4.15 9.34 -22.56
CA LEU A 121 -4.47 10.38 -21.59
C LEU A 121 -3.85 11.72 -22.00
N ALA A 122 -4.68 12.76 -22.08
CA ALA A 122 -4.21 14.13 -22.22
C ALA A 122 -3.77 14.65 -20.85
N PHE A 123 -2.51 15.02 -20.71
CA PHE A 123 -1.98 15.63 -19.49
C PHE A 123 -1.91 17.15 -19.63
N THR A 124 -2.31 17.86 -18.58
CA THR A 124 -2.00 19.28 -18.42
C THR A 124 -0.64 19.41 -17.78
N GLU A 125 0.26 20.14 -18.42
CA GLU A 125 1.58 20.45 -17.87
C GLU A 125 1.52 21.74 -17.05
N LYS A 126 2.07 21.69 -15.84
CA LYS A 126 2.17 22.82 -14.92
C LYS A 126 3.61 22.88 -14.40
N GLU A 127 4.27 23.99 -14.67
CA GLU A 127 5.51 24.32 -13.95
C GLU A 127 5.15 24.74 -12.53
N LEU A 128 5.87 24.23 -11.54
CA LEU A 128 5.64 24.67 -10.17
C LEU A 128 6.21 26.07 -9.97
N PRO A 129 5.48 26.95 -9.24
CA PRO A 129 5.92 28.31 -9.03
C PRO A 129 7.30 28.32 -8.36
N TRP A 130 8.11 29.26 -8.81
CA TRP A 130 9.47 29.44 -8.32
C TRP A 130 9.44 29.90 -6.87
N LYS A 131 9.53 28.96 -5.92
CA LYS A 131 9.50 29.29 -4.47
C LYS A 131 10.79 29.93 -3.98
N ASN A 132 11.90 29.74 -4.70
CA ASN A 132 13.21 30.31 -4.37
C ASN A 132 13.92 30.78 -5.65
N PRO A 133 14.22 32.09 -5.81
CA PRO A 133 14.82 32.65 -7.01
C PRO A 133 16.27 32.20 -7.27
N HIS A 134 16.93 31.60 -6.28
CA HIS A 134 18.29 31.05 -6.45
C HIS A 134 18.32 29.60 -6.97
N TYR A 135 17.16 28.95 -7.13
CA TYR A 135 17.06 27.53 -7.49
C TYR A 135 15.99 27.33 -8.54
N ASN A 136 16.35 27.17 -9.82
CA ASN A 136 15.40 26.86 -10.92
C ASN A 136 14.32 25.86 -10.46
N PRO A 137 13.02 26.01 -10.81
CA PRO A 137 12.03 25.03 -10.39
C PRO A 137 12.43 23.70 -11.03
N ASP A 138 13.05 22.84 -10.23
CA ASP A 138 13.49 21.54 -10.70
C ASP A 138 12.29 20.61 -10.91
N LYS A 139 11.05 21.11 -10.76
CA LYS A 139 9.81 20.35 -10.71
C LYS A 139 8.79 20.85 -11.73
N TYR A 140 8.30 19.92 -12.53
CA TYR A 140 7.07 20.11 -13.30
C TYR A 140 6.08 18.99 -12.99
N VAL A 141 4.81 19.28 -13.21
CA VAL A 141 3.70 18.38 -12.92
C VAL A 141 2.94 18.12 -14.21
N LEU A 142 2.70 16.85 -14.49
CA LEU A 142 1.74 16.42 -15.51
C LEU A 142 0.51 15.90 -14.80
N GLU A 143 -0.66 16.43 -15.13
CA GLU A 143 -1.89 16.10 -14.42
C GLU A 143 -3.02 15.74 -15.39
N ASN A 144 -3.70 14.63 -15.12
CA ASN A 144 -4.98 14.27 -15.70
C ASN A 144 -5.98 14.03 -14.57
N THR A 145 -6.69 15.09 -14.18
CA THR A 145 -7.66 15.04 -13.07
C THR A 145 -8.84 14.12 -13.38
N ALA A 146 -9.24 13.99 -14.64
CA ALA A 146 -10.36 13.14 -15.04
C ALA A 146 -10.13 11.65 -14.73
N ASN A 147 -8.87 11.21 -14.77
CA ASN A 147 -8.47 9.84 -14.44
C ASN A 147 -7.77 9.75 -13.07
N GLY A 148 -7.71 10.85 -12.31
CA GLY A 148 -7.07 10.88 -11.00
C GLY A 148 -5.57 10.59 -11.05
N ILE A 149 -4.84 11.05 -12.08
CA ILE A 149 -3.40 10.78 -12.24
C ILE A 149 -2.62 12.08 -12.20
N ARG A 150 -1.56 12.10 -11.40
CA ARG A 150 -0.58 13.18 -11.33
C ARG A 150 0.83 12.60 -11.35
N ILE A 151 1.66 13.07 -12.26
CA ILE A 151 3.08 12.72 -12.34
C ILE A 151 3.86 13.95 -11.93
N VAL A 152 4.61 13.83 -10.84
CA VAL A 152 5.53 14.87 -10.39
C VAL A 152 6.92 14.44 -10.85
N HIS A 153 7.54 15.24 -11.71
CA HIS A 153 8.89 14.97 -12.16
C HIS A 153 9.81 16.07 -11.67
N ASN A 154 10.94 15.65 -11.13
CA ASN A 154 12.07 16.52 -10.89
C ASN A 154 13.35 15.96 -11.51
N LYS A 155 14.41 16.77 -11.64
CA LYS A 155 15.67 16.34 -12.28
C LYS A 155 16.25 15.02 -11.77
N LYS A 156 15.91 14.59 -10.56
CA LYS A 156 16.42 13.38 -9.91
C LYS A 156 15.41 12.25 -9.84
N ASN A 157 14.11 12.57 -9.72
CA ASN A 157 13.08 11.58 -9.37
C ASN A 157 11.79 11.80 -10.17
N VAL A 158 11.12 10.69 -10.48
CA VAL A 158 9.72 10.65 -10.88
C VAL A 158 8.89 10.21 -9.67
N GLU A 159 7.69 10.75 -9.54
CA GLU A 159 6.66 10.27 -8.63
C GLU A 159 5.35 10.17 -9.41
N VAL A 160 4.67 9.02 -9.30
CA VAL A 160 3.38 8.79 -9.95
C VAL A 160 2.31 8.67 -8.87
N ILE A 161 1.33 9.55 -8.90
CA ILE A 161 0.27 9.65 -7.90
C ILE A 161 -1.05 9.28 -8.56
N THR A 162 -1.73 8.28 -8.03
CA THR A 162 -3.12 7.98 -8.34
C THR A 162 -3.99 8.44 -7.17
N PHE A 163 -5.10 9.12 -7.44
CA PHE A 163 -5.96 9.68 -6.41
C PHE A 163 -7.43 9.68 -6.78
N GLY A 164 -8.27 9.65 -5.75
CA GLY A 164 -9.71 9.80 -5.85
C GLY A 164 -10.15 11.25 -5.70
N GLY A 165 -11.01 11.72 -6.61
CA GLY A 165 -11.64 13.03 -6.47
C GLY A 165 -10.69 14.20 -6.66
N ARG A 166 -10.33 14.90 -5.59
CA ARG A 166 -9.48 16.11 -5.67
C ARG A 166 -8.00 15.73 -5.66
N PRO A 167 -7.17 16.36 -6.51
CA PRO A 167 -5.74 16.12 -6.49
C PRO A 167 -5.15 16.47 -5.12
N PRO A 168 -4.23 15.63 -4.59
CA PRO A 168 -3.55 15.95 -3.35
C PRO A 168 -2.76 17.27 -3.50
N PRO A 169 -2.65 18.08 -2.42
CA PRO A 169 -1.95 19.35 -2.48
C PRO A 169 -0.49 19.15 -2.93
N GLY A 170 -0.03 20.05 -3.81
CA GLY A 170 1.30 20.03 -4.43
C GLY A 170 2.35 20.90 -3.76
#